data_AF-A0AAU6JVB2-F1
#
_entry.id   AF-A0AAU6JVB2-F1
#
_cell.length_a   1.000
_cell.length_b   1.000
_cell.length_c   1.000
_cell.angle_alpha   90.00
_cell.angle_beta   90.00
_cell.angle_gamma   90.00
#
_symmetry.space_group_name_H-M   'P 1'
#
loop_
_entity.id
_entity.type
_entity.pdbx_description
1 polymer ?
#
loop_
_entity_poly.entity_id
_entity_poly.type
_entity_poly.pdbx_seq_one_letter_code
_entity_poly.pdbx_strand_id
1 'polypeptide(L)'
;MRTPHDELRAGLHETAEAYEPDRARILARVERGMAAGPEEKRPRRRATRPPLLAWARVAGATAAVSGILAMGGYALASVVKSDETPADPTVSVSPLPTPSPDATSRAPVQPAPDPSGGNAQDDEPSSTPTPTPTPKASDTVAAPAAKGTEDGPLWSDGSIDPHSNDFWAQSNVTIKTSKQLTALTIELKVADTGGVTSAGAWRSAPEDDFDLTVAERDGFLVYTWVLKEGRTVWPGEWVFAGQYDHTRGGRDAKDDTYTVTAETAGGQLAVKGDFAGQDGKDDSAEGDS
;
A
#
# COMPACT_ATOMS: atom_id res chain seq x y z
N MET A 1 -1.74 0.02 46.11
CA MET A 1 -0.72 -0.89 45.56
C MET A 1 -0.58 -0.56 44.08
N ARG A 2 0.62 -0.18 43.62
CA ARG A 2 0.86 -0.05 42.18
C ARG A 2 0.83 -1.44 41.56
N THR A 3 0.26 -1.57 40.37
CA THR A 3 0.22 -2.86 39.67
C THR A 3 1.60 -3.14 39.05
N PRO A 4 1.97 -4.40 38.77
CA PRO A 4 3.25 -4.73 38.12
C PRO A 4 3.44 -4.01 36.76
N HIS A 5 2.35 -3.68 36.06
CA HIS A 5 2.40 -2.88 34.84
C HIS A 5 2.78 -1.41 35.09
N ASP A 6 2.36 -0.83 36.21
CA ASP A 6 2.71 0.55 36.58
C ASP A 6 4.19 0.66 36.96
N GLU A 7 4.73 -0.38 37.61
CA GLU A 7 6.16 -0.46 37.95
C GLU A 7 7.04 -0.61 36.69
N LEU A 8 6.60 -1.44 35.73
CA LEU A 8 7.29 -1.56 34.43
C LEU A 8 7.30 -0.23 33.66
N ARG A 9 6.15 0.45 33.59
CA ARG A 9 6.04 1.74 32.91
C ARG A 9 6.92 2.80 33.59
N ALA A 10 6.92 2.85 34.91
CA ALA A 10 7.77 3.76 35.67
C ALA A 10 9.26 3.48 35.44
N GLY A 11 9.67 2.21 35.46
CA GLY A 11 11.06 1.82 35.18
C GLY A 11 11.50 2.18 33.75
N LEU A 12 10.63 1.98 32.75
CA LEU A 12 10.91 2.40 31.38
C LEU A 12 11.05 3.93 31.27
N HIS A 13 10.18 4.69 31.95
CA HIS A 13 10.26 6.16 31.95
C HIS A 13 11.55 6.66 32.60
N GLU A 14 11.92 6.09 33.75
CA GLU A 14 13.17 6.41 34.45
C GLU A 14 14.41 6.08 33.59
N THR A 15 14.43 4.93 32.94
CA THR A 15 15.54 4.57 32.03
C THR A 15 15.62 5.47 30.80
N ALA A 16 14.47 5.94 30.28
CA ALA A 16 14.42 6.86 29.15
C ALA A 16 14.90 8.26 29.54
N GLU A 17 14.56 8.75 30.74
CA GLU A 17 15.04 10.03 31.27
C GLU A 17 16.55 10.02 31.55
N ALA A 18 17.08 8.89 32.01
CA ALA A 18 18.52 8.73 32.27
C ALA A 18 19.36 8.52 31.01
N TYR A 19 18.74 8.21 29.86
CA TYR A 19 19.45 7.94 28.63
C TYR A 19 19.83 9.23 27.92
N GLU A 20 21.12 9.58 27.95
CA GLU A 20 21.69 10.68 27.18
C GLU A 20 22.30 10.15 25.87
N PRO A 21 21.72 10.43 24.68
CA PRO A 21 22.27 9.97 23.42
C PRO A 21 23.61 10.63 23.11
N ASP A 22 24.60 9.85 22.68
CA ASP A 22 25.87 10.36 22.17
C ASP A 22 25.65 11.06 20.82
N ARG A 23 25.32 12.36 20.91
CA ARG A 23 25.05 13.22 19.75
C ARG A 23 26.26 13.30 18.81
N ALA A 24 27.48 13.26 19.36
CA ALA A 24 28.70 13.33 18.56
C ALA A 24 28.82 12.10 17.65
N ARG A 25 28.52 10.92 18.18
CA ARG A 25 28.50 9.67 17.40
C ARG A 25 27.36 9.61 16.38
N ILE A 26 26.17 10.12 16.74
CA ILE A 26 25.02 10.19 15.82
C ILE A 26 25.37 11.10 14.63
N LEU A 27 25.86 12.31 14.89
CA LEU A 27 26.26 13.26 13.85
C LEU A 27 27.40 12.72 13.00
N ALA A 28 28.44 12.12 13.60
CA ALA A 28 29.53 11.51 12.85
C ALA A 28 29.07 10.36 11.95
N ARG A 29 27.97 9.66 12.29
CA ARG A 29 27.37 8.63 11.43
C ARG A 29 26.54 9.24 10.31
N VAL A 30 25.80 10.31 10.59
CA VAL A 30 25.02 11.04 9.58
C VAL A 30 25.96 11.69 8.56
N GLU A 31 26.99 12.39 9.01
CA GLU A 31 28.02 12.99 8.14
C GLU A 31 28.71 11.92 7.27
N ARG A 32 29.00 10.75 7.83
CA ARG A 32 29.56 9.63 7.06
C ARG A 32 28.57 9.06 6.04
N GLY A 33 27.27 9.04 6.34
CA GLY A 33 26.22 8.62 5.42
C GLY A 33 25.96 9.64 4.32
N MET A 34 26.07 10.93 4.63
CA MET A 34 25.91 12.04 3.69
C MET A 34 27.14 12.20 2.78
N ALA A 35 28.35 11.98 3.31
CA ALA A 35 29.58 11.97 2.52
C ALA A 35 29.70 10.74 1.63
N ALA A 36 29.04 9.63 2.00
CA ALA A 36 28.87 8.47 1.13
C ALA A 36 27.71 8.73 0.15
N GLY A 37 27.95 9.56 -0.87
CA GLY A 37 27.06 9.64 -2.03
C GLY A 37 26.87 8.26 -2.69
N PRO A 38 25.90 8.11 -3.62
CA PRO A 38 25.50 6.81 -4.19
C PRO A 38 26.60 6.00 -4.91
N GLU A 39 27.82 6.52 -5.00
CA GLU A 39 28.95 5.91 -5.71
C GLU A 39 30.08 5.39 -4.81
N GLU A 40 30.09 5.61 -3.47
CA GLU A 40 31.18 5.13 -2.60
C GLU A 40 30.82 3.87 -1.79
N LYS A 41 30.57 2.76 -2.49
CA LYS A 41 30.80 1.42 -1.94
C LYS A 41 32.29 1.26 -1.69
N ARG A 42 32.78 1.50 -0.46
CA ARG A 42 34.15 1.12 -0.10
C ARG A 42 34.35 -0.39 -0.30
N PRO A 43 35.47 -0.80 -0.92
CA PRO A 43 35.73 -2.19 -1.23
C PRO A 43 36.14 -2.95 0.03
N ARG A 44 35.46 -4.06 0.32
CA ARG A 44 36.00 -5.07 1.24
C ARG A 44 37.28 -5.65 0.63
N ARG A 45 38.45 -5.31 1.18
CA ARG A 45 39.67 -6.07 0.92
C ARG A 45 39.54 -7.45 1.57
N ARG A 46 39.48 -8.50 0.74
CA ARG A 46 40.46 -9.61 0.68
C ARG A 46 39.82 -10.87 0.09
N ALA A 47 40.11 -11.16 -1.18
CA ALA A 47 40.63 -12.45 -1.64
C ALA A 47 40.89 -12.39 -3.15
N THR A 48 42.10 -12.75 -3.52
CA THR A 48 42.73 -12.71 -4.83
C THR A 48 42.07 -13.72 -5.79
N ARG A 49 41.61 -13.28 -6.97
CA ARG A 49 41.52 -14.05 -8.23
C ARG A 49 41.18 -13.09 -9.39
N PRO A 50 41.81 -13.20 -10.58
CA PRO A 50 41.70 -12.18 -11.63
C PRO A 50 40.40 -12.34 -12.45
N PRO A 51 39.62 -11.26 -12.68
CA PRO A 51 38.49 -11.28 -13.59
C PRO A 51 38.90 -10.62 -14.91
N LEU A 52 39.49 -11.39 -15.84
CA LEU A 52 39.79 -10.89 -17.20
C LEU A 52 39.03 -11.62 -18.32
N LEU A 53 38.03 -12.45 -18.01
CA LEU A 53 37.36 -13.29 -19.03
C LEU A 53 35.84 -13.46 -18.87
N ALA A 54 35.12 -12.55 -18.21
CA ALA A 54 33.69 -12.76 -17.95
C ALA A 54 32.75 -11.58 -18.26
N TRP A 55 33.22 -10.51 -18.92
CA TRP A 55 32.34 -9.46 -19.46
C TRP A 55 32.60 -9.23 -20.94
N ALA A 56 32.51 -10.31 -21.71
CA ALA A 56 32.43 -10.25 -23.17
C ALA A 56 31.42 -11.30 -23.61
N ARG A 57 30.12 -10.93 -23.59
CA ARG A 57 29.02 -11.46 -24.43
C ARG A 57 27.66 -10.86 -24.02
N VAL A 58 27.56 -9.54 -24.09
CA VAL A 58 26.28 -8.86 -24.38
C VAL A 58 26.56 -7.82 -25.46
N ALA A 59 26.76 -8.30 -26.67
CA ALA A 59 26.75 -7.52 -27.90
C ALA A 59 26.50 -8.50 -29.04
N GLY A 60 25.25 -8.64 -29.46
CA GLY A 60 24.88 -9.62 -30.47
C GLY A 60 23.41 -9.53 -30.89
N ALA A 61 22.96 -8.37 -31.36
CA ALA A 61 21.87 -8.24 -32.34
C ALA A 61 21.61 -6.76 -32.65
N THR A 62 22.26 -6.21 -33.68
CA THR A 62 21.66 -5.28 -34.66
C THR A 62 22.69 -5.02 -35.76
N ALA A 63 22.51 -5.67 -36.90
CA ALA A 63 23.24 -5.35 -38.11
C ALA A 63 22.50 -4.25 -38.90
N ALA A 64 23.29 -3.26 -39.31
CA ALA A 64 23.17 -2.42 -40.50
C ALA A 64 22.00 -1.42 -40.63
N VAL A 65 22.28 -0.13 -40.36
CA VAL A 65 22.23 0.92 -41.38
C VAL A 65 23.44 1.84 -41.22
N SER A 66 24.08 2.14 -42.34
CA SER A 66 25.31 2.85 -42.58
C SER A 66 25.20 4.39 -42.53
N GLY A 67 26.28 5.07 -42.11
CA GLY A 67 26.92 6.06 -42.98
C GLY A 67 26.96 7.54 -42.56
N ILE A 68 28.14 7.94 -42.06
CA ILE A 68 28.92 9.15 -42.44
C ILE A 68 28.64 10.51 -41.75
N LEU A 69 29.79 11.17 -41.45
CA LEU A 69 30.08 12.59 -41.17
C LEU A 69 29.80 13.08 -39.73
N ALA A 70 30.64 13.89 -39.08
CA ALA A 70 32.04 14.29 -39.17
C ALA A 70 32.27 15.31 -38.04
N MET A 71 33.53 15.44 -37.62
CA MET A 71 34.20 16.63 -37.11
C MET A 71 33.42 17.69 -36.32
N GLY A 72 33.97 18.05 -35.16
CA GLY A 72 33.83 19.41 -34.67
C GLY A 72 34.05 19.54 -33.18
N GLY A 73 35.31 19.66 -32.76
CA GLY A 73 35.63 20.12 -31.42
C GLY A 73 35.18 21.56 -31.20
N TYR A 74 34.86 21.90 -29.95
CA TYR A 74 35.03 23.25 -29.46
C TYR A 74 35.45 23.19 -27.98
N ALA A 75 36.65 23.70 -27.74
CA ALA A 75 37.15 24.04 -26.42
C ALA A 75 36.74 25.48 -26.09
N LEU A 76 36.74 25.78 -24.78
CA LEU A 76 37.06 27.03 -24.08
C LEU A 76 36.13 27.13 -22.86
N ALA A 77 36.60 26.81 -21.66
CA ALA A 77 37.35 27.74 -20.81
C ALA A 77 36.57 29.03 -20.54
N SER A 78 35.86 29.07 -19.42
CA SER A 78 35.65 30.30 -18.67
C SER A 78 36.07 30.06 -17.22
N VAL A 79 37.25 30.58 -16.91
CA VAL A 79 37.60 31.06 -15.59
C VAL A 79 36.65 32.22 -15.30
N VAL A 80 35.89 32.14 -14.22
CA VAL A 80 35.70 33.31 -13.38
C VAL A 80 35.78 32.87 -11.93
N LYS A 81 36.75 33.47 -11.26
CA LYS A 81 36.96 33.42 -9.83
C LYS A 81 36.03 34.47 -9.25
N SER A 82 35.08 34.04 -8.42
CA SER A 82 34.46 34.91 -7.42
C SER A 82 34.58 34.21 -6.08
N ASP A 83 35.44 34.76 -5.23
CA ASP A 83 35.36 34.61 -3.78
C ASP A 83 33.99 35.14 -3.35
N GLU A 84 33.12 34.26 -2.87
CA GLU A 84 32.02 34.67 -1.99
C GLU A 84 31.71 33.52 -1.03
N THR A 85 32.04 33.79 0.25
CA THR A 85 31.73 33.03 1.45
C THR A 85 30.27 32.55 1.45
N PRO A 86 29.97 31.26 1.66
CA PRO A 86 28.60 30.87 1.96
C PRO A 86 28.26 31.36 3.37
N ALA A 87 27.35 32.34 3.45
CA ALA A 87 26.68 32.68 4.70
C ALA A 87 25.89 31.47 5.19
N ASP A 88 25.95 31.22 6.50
CA ASP A 88 25.24 30.16 7.20
C ASP A 88 23.73 30.17 6.86
N PRO A 89 23.12 29.02 6.48
CA PRO A 89 21.68 28.92 6.43
C PRO A 89 21.13 28.99 7.86
N THR A 90 20.57 30.14 8.22
CA THR A 90 19.80 30.33 9.45
C THR A 90 18.49 29.54 9.34
N VAL A 91 18.47 28.35 9.94
CA VAL A 91 17.25 27.55 10.08
C VAL A 91 16.34 28.21 11.11
N SER A 92 15.17 28.65 10.66
CA SER A 92 14.08 29.12 11.50
C SER A 92 13.48 27.95 12.28
N VAL A 93 13.74 27.86 13.58
CA VAL A 93 13.11 26.91 14.49
C VAL A 93 11.75 27.46 14.96
N SER A 94 10.68 26.70 14.70
CA SER A 94 9.37 26.94 15.31
C SER A 94 9.45 26.78 16.83
N PRO A 95 8.79 27.66 17.62
CA PRO A 95 8.70 27.48 19.06
C PRO A 95 7.83 26.26 19.43
N LEU A 96 8.16 25.68 20.58
CA LEU A 96 7.54 24.50 21.20
C LEU A 96 6.03 24.72 21.43
N PRO A 97 5.15 23.73 21.14
CA PRO A 97 3.73 23.85 21.47
C PRO A 97 3.52 23.82 22.99
N THR A 98 2.71 24.77 23.46
CA THR A 98 2.25 24.90 24.86
C THR A 98 1.33 23.73 25.22
N PRO A 99 1.42 23.13 26.42
CA PRO A 99 0.52 22.04 26.82
C PRO A 99 -0.92 22.54 26.97
N SER A 100 -1.86 21.83 26.35
CA SER A 100 -3.31 22.03 26.56
C SER A 100 -3.76 21.45 27.91
N PRO A 101 -4.73 22.08 28.59
CA PRO A 101 -5.16 21.71 29.94
C PRO A 101 -6.02 20.45 30.00
N ASP A 102 -6.08 19.90 31.22
CA ASP A 102 -6.69 18.65 31.66
C ASP A 102 -8.10 18.33 31.10
N ALA A 103 -8.27 17.05 30.78
CA ALA A 103 -9.53 16.42 30.44
C ALA A 103 -10.44 16.34 31.68
N THR A 104 -11.52 17.12 31.67
CA THR A 104 -12.59 17.00 32.68
C THR A 104 -13.32 15.66 32.53
N SER A 105 -13.14 14.84 33.56
CA SER A 105 -13.88 13.61 33.85
C SER A 105 -15.40 13.78 33.71
N ARG A 106 -16.05 12.97 32.86
CA ARG A 106 -17.51 12.83 32.81
C ARG A 106 -17.89 11.47 33.38
N ALA A 107 -18.58 11.48 34.51
CA ALA A 107 -19.05 10.29 35.22
C ALA A 107 -20.15 9.52 34.44
N PRO A 108 -20.29 8.19 34.61
CA PRO A 108 -21.32 7.39 33.95
C PRO A 108 -22.69 7.60 34.59
N VAL A 109 -23.74 7.78 33.78
CA VAL A 109 -25.14 7.85 34.23
C VAL A 109 -25.74 6.44 34.20
N GLN A 110 -26.30 6.01 35.34
CA GLN A 110 -27.01 4.73 35.50
C GLN A 110 -28.49 4.85 35.04
N PRO A 111 -29.12 3.78 34.51
CA PRO A 111 -30.54 3.78 34.16
C PRO A 111 -31.45 3.54 35.38
N ALA A 112 -32.61 4.21 35.42
CA ALA A 112 -33.68 3.99 36.41
C ALA A 112 -34.79 3.07 35.84
N PRO A 113 -35.56 2.35 36.70
CA PRO A 113 -36.39 1.22 36.31
C PRO A 113 -37.86 1.58 35.96
N ASP A 114 -38.50 0.66 35.22
CA ASP A 114 -39.91 0.65 34.82
C ASP A 114 -40.91 0.58 36.00
N PRO A 115 -42.14 1.10 35.81
CA PRO A 115 -43.31 0.59 36.51
C PRO A 115 -44.22 -0.23 35.58
N SER A 116 -44.61 -1.40 36.09
CA SER A 116 -45.61 -2.32 35.54
C SER A 116 -47.02 -2.01 36.06
N GLY A 117 -48.03 -2.39 35.26
CA GLY A 117 -49.46 -2.48 35.62
C GLY A 117 -50.31 -1.56 34.72
N GLY A 118 -51.34 -2.01 33.98
CA GLY A 118 -52.08 -3.26 33.93
C GLY A 118 -53.55 -2.90 33.66
N ASN A 119 -54.17 -3.45 32.60
CA ASN A 119 -55.58 -3.88 32.57
C ASN A 119 -55.98 -4.48 31.19
N ALA A 120 -56.53 -5.69 31.29
CA ALA A 120 -57.58 -6.36 30.51
C ALA A 120 -58.56 -5.42 29.75
N GLN A 121 -59.25 -5.77 28.66
CA GLN A 121 -59.52 -7.03 27.95
C GLN A 121 -60.38 -6.70 26.70
N ASP A 122 -60.33 -7.59 25.70
CA ASP A 122 -61.25 -7.85 24.55
C ASP A 122 -61.67 -6.72 23.58
N ASP A 123 -61.30 -6.90 22.31
CA ASP A 123 -62.26 -7.08 21.20
C ASP A 123 -61.50 -7.39 19.90
N GLU A 124 -61.70 -8.58 19.33
CA GLU A 124 -61.44 -8.91 17.92
C GLU A 124 -62.73 -8.57 17.14
N PRO A 125 -62.65 -8.06 15.89
CA PRO A 125 -62.49 -8.99 14.79
C PRO A 125 -61.60 -8.47 13.64
N SER A 126 -60.85 -9.42 13.07
CA SER A 126 -60.50 -9.59 11.64
C SER A 126 -60.54 -8.35 10.72
N SER A 127 -59.35 -7.89 10.32
CA SER A 127 -59.16 -7.14 9.05
C SER A 127 -57.79 -7.48 8.46
N THR A 128 -57.81 -8.01 7.24
CA THR A 128 -56.69 -8.36 6.38
C THR A 128 -55.61 -7.27 6.31
N PRO A 129 -54.32 -7.56 6.56
CA PRO A 129 -53.28 -6.58 6.31
C PRO A 129 -52.94 -6.54 4.82
N THR A 130 -53.31 -5.42 4.19
CA THR A 130 -52.72 -4.92 2.94
C THR A 130 -51.20 -4.90 3.05
N PRO A 131 -50.44 -5.41 2.06
CA PRO A 131 -48.98 -5.35 2.11
C PRO A 131 -48.51 -3.90 1.99
N THR A 132 -47.80 -3.45 3.01
CA THR A 132 -46.96 -2.24 2.99
C THR A 132 -46.03 -2.28 1.77
N PRO A 133 -45.92 -1.20 0.97
CA PRO A 133 -45.08 -1.21 -0.22
C PRO A 133 -43.61 -1.39 0.19
N THR A 134 -43.03 -2.49 -0.28
CA THR A 134 -41.60 -2.76 -0.27
C THR A 134 -40.86 -1.54 -0.87
N PRO A 135 -39.78 -1.03 -0.26
CA PRO A 135 -38.94 -0.04 -0.91
C PRO A 135 -38.43 -0.64 -2.22
N LYS A 136 -38.84 0.00 -3.32
CA LYS A 136 -38.43 -0.30 -4.69
C LYS A 136 -36.91 -0.42 -4.70
N ALA A 137 -36.41 -1.62 -5.02
CA ALA A 137 -35.01 -1.83 -5.32
C ALA A 137 -34.61 -0.74 -6.33
N SER A 138 -33.75 0.19 -5.91
CA SER A 138 -33.10 1.10 -6.84
C SER A 138 -32.43 0.22 -7.88
N ASP A 139 -32.77 0.48 -9.13
CA ASP A 139 -32.24 -0.18 -10.31
C ASP A 139 -30.71 -0.24 -10.19
N THR A 140 -30.19 -1.37 -9.71
CA THR A 140 -28.76 -1.65 -9.73
C THR A 140 -28.47 -1.91 -11.20
N VAL A 141 -28.00 -0.88 -11.89
CA VAL A 141 -27.37 -1.05 -13.21
C VAL A 141 -26.40 -2.21 -13.07
N ALA A 142 -26.62 -3.27 -13.85
CA ALA A 142 -25.78 -4.45 -13.80
C ALA A 142 -24.33 -4.01 -13.98
N ALA A 143 -23.46 -4.37 -13.03
CA ALA A 143 -22.05 -4.03 -13.09
C ALA A 143 -21.46 -4.48 -14.44
N PRO A 144 -20.63 -3.65 -15.09
CA PRO A 144 -20.05 -3.97 -16.38
C PRO A 144 -19.28 -5.29 -16.28
N ALA A 145 -19.44 -6.12 -17.29
CA ALA A 145 -18.74 -7.40 -17.35
C ALA A 145 -17.26 -7.17 -17.65
N ALA A 146 -16.39 -7.28 -16.63
CA ALA A 146 -14.94 -7.22 -16.80
C ALA A 146 -14.42 -8.40 -17.64
N LYS A 147 -13.65 -8.12 -18.70
CA LYS A 147 -13.13 -9.16 -19.62
C LYS A 147 -11.62 -9.36 -19.61
N GLY A 148 -10.87 -8.53 -18.89
CA GLY A 148 -9.42 -8.63 -18.80
C GLY A 148 -8.84 -7.49 -17.99
N THR A 149 -7.54 -7.25 -18.16
CA THR A 149 -6.76 -6.27 -17.40
C THR A 149 -6.83 -4.84 -17.96
N GLU A 150 -7.58 -4.60 -19.03
CA GLU A 150 -7.72 -3.27 -19.64
C GLU A 150 -9.14 -3.03 -20.14
N ASP A 151 -9.67 -1.84 -19.86
CA ASP A 151 -10.94 -1.33 -20.35
C ASP A 151 -10.82 0.17 -20.60
N GLY A 152 -10.60 0.55 -21.86
CA GLY A 152 -10.44 1.93 -22.29
C GLY A 152 -9.28 2.64 -21.56
N PRO A 153 -9.54 3.69 -20.77
CA PRO A 153 -8.47 4.42 -20.07
C PRO A 153 -7.96 3.71 -18.82
N LEU A 154 -8.59 2.61 -18.38
CA LEU A 154 -8.29 1.89 -17.14
C LEU A 154 -7.52 0.60 -17.45
N TRP A 155 -6.41 0.40 -16.76
CA TRP A 155 -5.61 -0.82 -16.80
C TRP A 155 -5.32 -1.32 -15.38
N SER A 156 -5.15 -2.62 -15.20
CA SER A 156 -4.83 -3.24 -13.90
C SER A 156 -3.84 -4.40 -14.01
N ASP A 157 -3.14 -4.68 -12.92
CA ASP A 157 -2.26 -5.84 -12.78
C ASP A 157 -2.20 -6.33 -11.32
N GLY A 158 -2.09 -7.64 -11.14
CA GLY A 158 -2.00 -8.30 -9.84
C GLY A 158 -0.63 -8.94 -9.65
N SER A 159 0.04 -8.65 -8.53
CA SER A 159 1.34 -9.23 -8.21
C SER A 159 1.49 -9.53 -6.72
N ILE A 160 2.27 -10.57 -6.40
CA ILE A 160 2.71 -10.82 -5.02
C ILE A 160 3.94 -9.97 -4.73
N ASP A 161 3.95 -9.28 -3.59
CA ASP A 161 5.06 -8.44 -3.17
C ASP A 161 6.34 -9.27 -3.02
N PRO A 162 7.46 -8.88 -3.65
CA PRO A 162 8.73 -9.62 -3.56
C PRO A 162 9.32 -9.74 -2.16
N HIS A 163 8.85 -8.95 -1.19
CA HIS A 163 9.28 -9.00 0.22
C HIS A 163 8.34 -9.85 1.08
N SER A 164 7.37 -10.54 0.46
CA SER A 164 6.67 -11.66 1.09
C SER A 164 7.67 -12.73 1.55
N ASN A 165 7.31 -13.49 2.57
CA ASN A 165 8.17 -14.49 3.21
C ASN A 165 7.38 -15.75 3.60
N ASP A 166 8.06 -16.71 4.25
CA ASP A 166 7.46 -18.00 4.61
C ASP A 166 6.17 -17.91 5.44
N PHE A 167 5.88 -16.82 6.14
CA PHE A 167 4.73 -16.74 7.07
C PHE A 167 3.75 -15.62 6.74
N TRP A 168 4.12 -14.72 5.83
CA TRP A 168 3.40 -13.50 5.54
C TRP A 168 3.58 -13.13 4.09
N ALA A 169 2.51 -12.66 3.47
CA ALA A 169 2.57 -12.16 2.11
C ALA A 169 1.68 -10.93 1.91
N GLN A 170 1.98 -10.21 0.84
CA GLN A 170 1.20 -9.07 0.39
C GLN A 170 0.84 -9.24 -1.09
N SER A 171 -0.43 -9.06 -1.40
CA SER A 171 -0.95 -9.03 -2.77
C SER A 171 -1.19 -7.59 -3.18
N ASN A 172 -0.55 -7.15 -4.26
CA ASN A 172 -0.63 -5.80 -4.82
C ASN A 172 -1.52 -5.79 -6.06
N VAL A 173 -2.57 -4.97 -6.05
CA VAL A 173 -3.35 -4.59 -7.24
C VAL A 173 -2.85 -3.22 -7.70
N THR A 174 -2.18 -3.19 -8.85
CA THR A 174 -1.76 -1.96 -9.52
C THR A 174 -2.85 -1.53 -10.49
N ILE A 175 -3.20 -0.25 -10.49
CA ILE A 175 -4.18 0.36 -11.38
C ILE A 175 -3.51 1.53 -12.08
N LYS A 176 -3.68 1.62 -13.40
CA LYS A 176 -3.31 2.79 -14.19
C LYS A 176 -4.56 3.37 -14.81
N THR A 177 -4.68 4.69 -14.77
CA THR A 177 -5.76 5.40 -15.47
C THR A 177 -5.25 6.63 -16.18
N SER A 178 -5.68 6.83 -17.42
CA SER A 178 -5.40 8.04 -18.21
C SER A 178 -6.48 9.13 -18.06
N LYS A 179 -7.59 8.83 -17.37
CA LYS A 179 -8.69 9.76 -17.09
C LYS A 179 -8.96 9.84 -15.60
N GLN A 180 -9.51 10.96 -15.16
CA GLN A 180 -10.00 11.09 -13.79
C GLN A 180 -11.15 10.11 -13.56
N LEU A 181 -11.10 9.39 -12.44
CA LEU A 181 -12.16 8.50 -11.99
C LEU A 181 -12.99 9.21 -10.90
N THR A 182 -14.31 9.16 -11.01
CA THR A 182 -15.26 9.71 -10.03
C THR A 182 -15.83 8.65 -9.10
N ALA A 183 -15.69 7.39 -9.47
CA ALA A 183 -15.94 6.24 -8.61
C ALA A 183 -14.84 5.19 -8.87
N LEU A 184 -14.44 4.47 -7.82
CA LEU A 184 -13.51 3.35 -7.92
C LEU A 184 -13.86 2.36 -6.81
N THR A 185 -14.05 1.09 -7.19
CA THR A 185 -14.18 -0.03 -6.27
C THR A 185 -13.20 -1.10 -6.68
N ILE A 186 -12.44 -1.61 -5.71
CA ILE A 186 -11.43 -2.64 -5.89
C ILE A 186 -11.78 -3.76 -4.93
N GLU A 187 -11.97 -4.96 -5.46
CA GLU A 187 -12.13 -6.17 -4.67
C GLU A 187 -10.96 -7.10 -4.95
N LEU A 188 -10.15 -7.34 -3.91
CA LEU A 188 -9.08 -8.32 -3.91
C LEU A 188 -9.55 -9.55 -3.13
N LYS A 189 -9.45 -10.73 -3.74
CA LYS A 189 -9.78 -12.01 -3.13
C LYS A 189 -8.52 -12.86 -2.99
N VAL A 190 -8.16 -13.13 -1.75
CA VAL A 190 -7.02 -13.98 -1.37
C VAL A 190 -7.56 -15.34 -0.95
N ALA A 191 -7.31 -16.38 -1.72
CA ALA A 191 -7.75 -17.74 -1.41
C ALA A 191 -7.11 -18.23 -0.11
N ASP A 192 -7.91 -18.77 0.81
CA ASP A 192 -7.41 -19.42 2.02
C ASP A 192 -6.88 -20.81 1.69
N THR A 193 -5.57 -20.86 1.42
CA THR A 193 -4.80 -22.10 1.24
C THR A 193 -4.23 -22.64 2.55
N GLY A 194 -4.66 -22.08 3.69
CA GLY A 194 -4.32 -22.52 5.03
C GLY A 194 -3.77 -21.37 5.88
N GLY A 195 -4.54 -20.95 6.88
CA GLY A 195 -4.11 -19.97 7.88
C GLY A 195 -4.03 -18.54 7.33
N VAL A 196 -4.69 -18.27 6.20
CA VAL A 196 -4.76 -16.92 5.64
C VAL A 196 -5.57 -16.04 6.57
N THR A 197 -4.92 -15.05 7.18
CA THR A 197 -5.57 -14.09 8.08
C THR A 197 -5.08 -12.68 7.83
N SER A 198 -5.96 -11.69 7.96
CA SER A 198 -5.59 -10.30 7.68
C SER A 198 -4.49 -9.79 8.61
N ALA A 199 -3.39 -9.32 8.01
CA ALA A 199 -2.30 -8.63 8.68
C ALA A 199 -2.29 -7.11 8.36
N GLY A 200 -3.24 -6.63 7.56
CA GLY A 200 -3.45 -5.21 7.29
C GLY A 200 -3.62 -4.90 5.81
N ALA A 201 -3.60 -3.61 5.48
CA ALA A 201 -3.72 -3.13 4.10
C ALA A 201 -2.89 -1.86 3.90
N TRP A 202 -2.45 -1.63 2.67
CA TRP A 202 -1.73 -0.41 2.27
C TRP A 202 -2.26 0.10 0.93
N ARG A 203 -2.12 1.40 0.67
CA ARG A 203 -2.43 1.99 -0.63
C ARG A 203 -1.59 3.24 -0.89
N SER A 204 -1.31 3.51 -2.17
CA SER A 204 -0.66 4.76 -2.59
C SER A 204 -1.63 5.94 -2.73
N ALA A 205 -2.92 5.66 -2.89
CA ALA A 205 -3.98 6.68 -2.90
C ALA A 205 -4.24 7.23 -1.48
N PRO A 206 -4.70 8.49 -1.32
CA PRO A 206 -4.98 9.06 -0.02
C PRO A 206 -5.93 8.20 0.83
N GLU A 207 -5.55 7.93 2.07
CA GLU A 207 -6.31 7.02 2.92
C GLU A 207 -7.74 7.51 3.15
N ASP A 208 -7.89 8.79 3.51
CA ASP A 208 -9.18 9.37 3.89
C ASP A 208 -10.23 9.37 2.76
N ASP A 209 -9.80 9.19 1.51
CA ASP A 209 -10.68 9.18 0.34
C ASP A 209 -11.39 7.82 0.12
N PHE A 210 -10.97 6.76 0.82
CA PHE A 210 -11.51 5.40 0.63
C PHE A 210 -12.06 4.82 1.93
N ASP A 211 -13.15 4.07 1.80
CA ASP A 211 -13.57 3.09 2.81
C ASP A 211 -12.93 1.74 2.48
N LEU A 212 -12.42 1.06 3.51
CA LEU A 212 -11.85 -0.29 3.41
C LEU A 212 -12.67 -1.25 4.28
N THR A 213 -13.08 -2.37 3.68
CA THR A 213 -13.62 -3.51 4.42
C THR A 213 -12.77 -4.75 4.18
N VAL A 214 -12.58 -5.55 5.23
CA VAL A 214 -11.85 -6.82 5.15
C VAL A 214 -12.72 -7.90 5.79
N ALA A 215 -12.98 -8.97 5.06
CA ALA A 215 -13.85 -10.05 5.53
C ALA A 215 -13.45 -11.40 4.95
N GLU A 216 -13.61 -12.45 5.75
CA GLU A 216 -13.53 -13.83 5.27
C GLU A 216 -14.89 -14.24 4.68
N ARG A 217 -14.90 -14.72 3.43
CA ARG A 217 -16.11 -15.13 2.70
C ARG A 217 -15.77 -16.26 1.74
N ASP A 218 -16.55 -17.35 1.80
CA ASP A 218 -16.49 -18.46 0.85
C ASP A 218 -15.09 -19.05 0.61
N GLY A 219 -14.25 -19.10 1.66
CA GLY A 219 -12.86 -19.58 1.57
C GLY A 219 -11.86 -18.54 1.05
N PHE A 220 -12.22 -17.25 1.05
CA PHE A 220 -11.33 -16.15 0.68
C PHE A 220 -11.27 -15.12 1.80
N LEU A 221 -10.09 -14.54 2.00
CA LEU A 221 -9.93 -13.25 2.65
C LEU A 221 -10.12 -12.14 1.59
N VAL A 222 -11.17 -11.34 1.74
CA VAL A 222 -11.57 -10.33 0.76
C VAL A 222 -11.29 -8.93 1.29
N TYR A 223 -10.51 -8.16 0.54
CA TYR A 223 -10.31 -6.73 0.76
C TYR A 223 -11.12 -5.95 -0.25
N THR A 224 -11.95 -5.02 0.22
CA THR A 224 -12.73 -4.13 -0.65
C THR A 224 -12.42 -2.69 -0.32
N TRP A 225 -11.86 -1.95 -1.28
CA TRP A 225 -11.70 -0.50 -1.21
C TRP A 225 -12.76 0.17 -2.07
N VAL A 226 -13.46 1.15 -1.50
CA VAL A 226 -14.48 1.95 -2.19
C VAL A 226 -14.12 3.42 -2.06
N LEU A 227 -13.99 4.11 -3.19
CA LEU A 227 -13.81 5.57 -3.22
C LEU A 227 -15.07 6.24 -2.68
N LYS A 228 -14.90 7.13 -1.70
CA LYS A 228 -16.01 7.87 -1.10
C LYS A 228 -16.64 8.83 -2.10
N GLU A 229 -17.93 9.07 -1.95
CA GLU A 229 -18.67 10.01 -2.79
C GLU A 229 -18.03 11.41 -2.79
N GLY A 230 -17.98 12.03 -3.96
CA GLY A 230 -17.37 13.36 -4.16
C GLY A 230 -15.84 13.38 -4.16
N ARG A 231 -15.17 12.25 -3.93
CA ARG A 231 -13.72 12.10 -4.12
C ARG A 231 -13.39 11.67 -5.54
N THR A 232 -12.14 11.84 -5.93
CA THR A 232 -11.68 11.51 -7.28
C THR A 232 -10.30 10.89 -7.27
N VAL A 233 -10.06 9.96 -8.18
CA VAL A 233 -8.71 9.44 -8.47
C VAL A 233 -8.20 10.11 -9.73
N TRP A 234 -7.06 10.80 -9.62
CA TRP A 234 -6.46 11.51 -10.74
C TRP A 234 -5.74 10.55 -11.70
N PRO A 235 -5.55 10.96 -12.97
CA PRO A 235 -4.73 10.20 -13.92
C PRO A 235 -3.34 9.87 -13.34
N GLY A 236 -2.90 8.64 -13.51
CA GLY A 236 -1.66 8.14 -12.92
C GLY A 236 -1.70 6.66 -12.62
N GLU A 237 -0.77 6.24 -11.76
CA GLU A 237 -0.62 4.88 -11.27
C GLU A 237 -0.89 4.83 -9.77
N TRP A 238 -1.68 3.86 -9.35
CA TRP A 238 -2.12 3.68 -7.98
C TRP A 238 -2.01 2.21 -7.59
N VAL A 239 -1.58 1.93 -6.37
CA VAL A 239 -1.40 0.56 -5.86
C VAL A 239 -2.24 0.39 -4.61
N PHE A 240 -2.93 -0.74 -4.51
CA PHE A 240 -3.70 -1.18 -3.35
C PHE A 240 -3.22 -2.57 -2.94
N ALA A 241 -2.99 -2.77 -1.65
CA ALA A 241 -2.34 -3.96 -1.15
C ALA A 241 -3.10 -4.57 0.03
N GLY A 242 -3.40 -5.87 -0.06
CA GLY A 242 -3.87 -6.69 1.06
C GLY A 242 -2.70 -7.48 1.65
N GLN A 243 -2.49 -7.36 2.96
CA GLN A 243 -1.40 -8.02 3.69
C GLN A 243 -1.97 -9.11 4.57
N TYR A 244 -1.42 -10.31 4.56
CA TYR A 244 -1.97 -11.44 5.31
C TYR A 244 -0.87 -12.39 5.79
N ASP A 245 -1.10 -12.95 6.97
CA ASP A 245 -0.33 -14.10 7.45
C ASP A 245 -0.84 -15.37 6.75
N HIS A 246 0.00 -16.40 6.65
CA HIS A 246 -0.37 -17.71 6.14
C HIS A 246 0.43 -18.83 6.81
N THR A 247 0.00 -20.08 6.61
CA THR A 247 0.78 -21.24 7.05
C THR A 247 2.17 -21.20 6.42
N ARG A 248 3.17 -21.64 7.20
CA ARG A 248 4.58 -21.63 6.79
C ARG A 248 4.80 -22.26 5.40
N GLY A 249 5.44 -21.53 4.50
CA GLY A 249 5.94 -22.02 3.21
C GLY A 249 5.73 -21.01 2.08
N GLY A 250 6.06 -21.42 0.85
CA GLY A 250 5.66 -20.68 -0.35
C GLY A 250 4.16 -20.85 -0.56
N ARG A 251 3.41 -19.76 -0.38
CA ARG A 251 1.96 -19.76 -0.56
C ARG A 251 1.62 -19.72 -2.05
N ASP A 252 0.77 -20.64 -2.48
CA ASP A 252 0.24 -20.68 -3.85
C ASP A 252 -0.85 -19.61 -4.02
N ALA A 253 -0.63 -18.65 -4.92
CA ALA A 253 -1.53 -17.53 -5.20
C ALA A 253 -2.36 -17.73 -6.48
N LYS A 254 -2.29 -18.89 -7.14
CA LYS A 254 -2.95 -19.12 -8.44
C LYS A 254 -4.49 -18.95 -8.41
N ASP A 255 -5.08 -19.11 -7.22
CA ASP A 255 -6.53 -19.01 -7.01
C ASP A 255 -6.95 -17.61 -6.52
N ASP A 256 -5.99 -16.68 -6.40
CA ASP A 256 -6.27 -15.29 -6.08
C ASP A 256 -6.73 -14.54 -7.30
N THR A 257 -7.66 -13.62 -7.07
CA THR A 257 -8.23 -12.81 -8.11
C THR A 257 -8.50 -11.41 -7.61
N TYR A 258 -8.63 -10.48 -8.54
CA TYR A 258 -9.12 -9.16 -8.22
C TYR A 258 -10.08 -8.67 -9.31
N THR A 259 -10.97 -7.76 -8.91
CA THR A 259 -11.81 -6.99 -9.83
C THR A 259 -11.71 -5.51 -9.48
N VAL A 260 -11.81 -4.67 -10.51
CA VAL A 260 -11.83 -3.22 -10.37
C VAL A 260 -12.96 -2.68 -11.23
N THR A 261 -13.85 -1.92 -10.62
CA THR A 261 -14.88 -1.15 -11.34
C THR A 261 -14.65 0.33 -11.10
N ALA A 262 -14.75 1.13 -12.16
CA ALA A 262 -14.57 2.57 -12.07
C ALA A 262 -15.60 3.33 -12.90
N GLU A 263 -15.76 4.62 -12.60
CA GLU A 263 -16.55 5.54 -13.43
C GLU A 263 -15.70 6.71 -13.88
N THR A 264 -15.87 7.09 -15.14
CA THR A 264 -15.33 8.32 -15.73
C THR A 264 -16.47 9.15 -16.31
N ALA A 265 -16.19 10.39 -16.70
CA ALA A 265 -17.14 11.20 -17.47
C ALA A 265 -17.62 10.53 -18.78
N GLY A 266 -16.87 9.53 -19.30
CA GLY A 266 -17.22 8.79 -20.50
C GLY A 266 -18.03 7.51 -20.25
N GLY A 267 -18.31 7.16 -19.00
CA GLY A 267 -19.03 5.94 -18.62
C GLY A 267 -18.28 5.05 -17.62
N GLN A 268 -18.89 3.91 -17.32
CA GLN A 268 -18.38 2.91 -16.39
C GLN A 268 -17.40 1.97 -17.09
N LEU A 269 -16.39 1.54 -16.34
CA LEU A 269 -15.30 0.68 -16.78
C LEU A 269 -15.16 -0.49 -15.80
N ALA A 270 -14.73 -1.65 -16.29
CA ALA A 270 -14.44 -2.79 -15.43
C ALA A 270 -13.29 -3.65 -15.94
N VAL A 271 -12.31 -3.88 -15.08
CA VAL A 271 -11.17 -4.77 -15.32
C VAL A 271 -11.09 -5.84 -14.23
N LYS A 272 -10.43 -6.95 -14.54
CA LYS A 272 -10.18 -8.06 -13.61
C LYS A 272 -8.88 -8.76 -13.98
N GLY A 273 -8.29 -9.44 -13.02
CA GLY A 273 -7.12 -10.25 -13.24
C GLY A 273 -6.90 -11.27 -12.14
N ASP A 274 -5.75 -11.93 -12.22
CA ASP A 274 -5.26 -12.95 -11.30
C ASP A 274 -3.90 -12.51 -10.72
N PHE A 275 -3.28 -13.41 -9.95
CA PHE A 275 -1.95 -13.23 -9.40
C PHE A 275 -1.05 -14.37 -9.88
N ALA A 276 0.08 -14.03 -10.49
CA ALA A 276 1.08 -15.03 -10.85
C ALA A 276 1.76 -15.59 -9.59
N GLY A 277 1.84 -16.92 -9.49
CA GLY A 277 2.65 -17.59 -8.49
C GLY A 277 4.16 -17.35 -8.72
N GLN A 278 4.97 -17.45 -7.67
CA GLN A 278 6.42 -17.20 -7.72
C GLN A 278 7.24 -18.23 -8.51
N ASP A 279 6.61 -19.24 -9.12
CA ASP A 279 7.31 -20.40 -9.71
C ASP A 279 7.68 -20.25 -11.20
N GLY A 280 7.52 -19.05 -11.79
CA GLY A 280 7.75 -18.82 -13.22
C GLY A 280 9.22 -18.67 -13.66
N LYS A 281 10.19 -19.26 -12.94
CA LYS A 281 11.61 -19.08 -13.27
C LYS A 281 12.45 -20.30 -12.95
N ASP A 282 12.15 -21.44 -13.56
CA ASP A 282 13.09 -22.48 -13.96
C ASP A 282 12.32 -23.47 -14.86
N ASP A 283 12.87 -23.75 -16.05
CA ASP A 283 12.53 -24.84 -17.00
C ASP A 283 12.47 -24.34 -18.45
N SER A 284 13.63 -23.95 -18.95
CA SER A 284 13.91 -23.93 -20.40
C SER A 284 15.41 -24.17 -20.61
N ALA A 285 15.90 -25.30 -20.13
CA ALA A 285 17.22 -25.80 -20.50
C ALA A 285 17.26 -27.32 -20.35
N GLU A 286 16.51 -28.04 -21.19
CA GLU A 286 16.87 -29.41 -21.54
C GLU A 286 16.18 -29.79 -22.86
N GLY A 287 16.99 -29.98 -23.90
CA GLY A 287 16.52 -30.42 -25.22
C GLY A 287 17.44 -29.99 -26.35
N ASP A 288 18.60 -30.61 -26.48
CA ASP A 288 18.85 -31.48 -27.64
C ASP A 288 20.04 -32.40 -27.38
N SER A 289 19.90 -33.66 -27.80
CA SER A 289 20.92 -34.71 -27.74
C SER A 289 21.86 -34.68 -28.94
#